data_AF-A0A2N7R6Q7-F1
#
_entry.id   AF-A0A2N7R6Q7-F1
#
_cell.length_a   1.000
_cell.length_b   1.000
_cell.length_c   1.000
_cell.angle_alpha   90.00
_cell.angle_beta   90.00
_cell.angle_gamma   90.00
#
_symmetry.space_group_name_H-M   'P 1'
#
loop_
_entity.id
_entity.type
_entity.pdbx_description
1 polymer ?
#
loop_
_entity_poly.entity_id
_entity_poly.type
_entity_poly.pdbx_seq_one_letter_code
_entity_poly.pdbx_strand_id
1 'polypeptide(L)' 'MDNESLLVHACESLASASIMTSDIAAYVDSPQRQTILAIQQIIMLAELAVNRVLDNVEGTRTPAHS' A
#
# COMPACT_ATOMS: atom_id res chain seq x y z
N MET A 1 11.60 -15.52 -5.26
CA MET A 1 11.19 -14.11 -5.20
C MET A 1 12.28 -13.36 -4.48
N ASP A 2 12.74 -12.26 -5.06
CA ASP A 2 13.63 -11.31 -4.40
C ASP A 2 12.81 -10.31 -3.58
N ASN A 3 13.50 -9.54 -2.72
CA ASN A 3 12.85 -8.58 -1.83
C ASN A 3 12.09 -7.50 -2.61
N GLU A 4 12.58 -7.12 -3.80
CA GLU A 4 11.95 -6.18 -4.72
C GLU A 4 10.58 -6.71 -5.18
N SER A 5 10.53 -7.94 -5.73
CA SER A 5 9.27 -8.58 -6.11
C SER A 5 8.30 -8.71 -4.94
N LEU A 6 8.76 -9.04 -3.74
CA LEU A 6 7.91 -9.11 -2.54
C LEU A 6 7.31 -7.73 -2.18
N LEU A 7 8.10 -6.66 -2.28
CA LEU A 7 7.65 -5.29 -1.99
C LEU A 7 6.65 -4.80 -3.05
N VAL A 8 6.88 -5.09 -4.33
CA VAL A 8 5.93 -4.79 -5.41
C VAL A 8 4.59 -5.47 -5.15
N HIS A 9 4.58 -6.77 -4.87
CA HIS A 9 3.34 -7.49 -4.58
C HIS A 9 2.64 -7.02 -3.30
N ALA A 10 3.41 -6.63 -2.28
CA ALA A 10 2.84 -6.02 -1.08
C ALA A 10 2.15 -4.70 -1.41
N CYS A 11 2.78 -3.85 -2.25
CA CYS A 11 2.20 -2.60 -2.70
C CYS A 11 0.91 -2.81 -3.50
N GLU A 12 0.92 -3.72 -4.48
CA GLU A 12 -0.28 -4.10 -5.26
C GLU A 12 -1.41 -4.62 -4.37
N SER A 13 -1.07 -5.44 -3.37
CA SER A 13 -2.04 -5.99 -2.42
C SER A 13 -2.65 -4.90 -1.54
N LEU A 14 -1.85 -3.93 -1.08
CA LEU A 14 -2.31 -2.80 -0.27
C LEU A 14 -3.19 -1.85 -1.07
N ALA A 15 -2.80 -1.53 -2.31
CA ALA A 15 -3.62 -0.73 -3.23
C ALA A 15 -5.00 -1.38 -3.47
N SER A 16 -5.00 -2.68 -3.74
CA SER A 16 -6.25 -3.46 -3.89
C SER A 16 -7.09 -3.46 -2.61
N ALA A 17 -6.46 -3.65 -1.45
CA ALA A 17 -7.15 -3.59 -0.15
C ALA A 17 -7.77 -2.22 0.13
N SER A 18 -7.11 -1.13 -0.25
CA SER A 18 -7.63 0.25 -0.12
C SER A 18 -8.91 0.46 -0.95
N ILE A 19 -8.92 -0.06 -2.19
CA ILE A 19 -10.10 -0.04 -3.07
C ILE A 19 -11.23 -0.86 -2.45
N MET A 20 -10.96 -2.10 -2.05
CA MET A 20 -11.98 -2.96 -1.44
C MET A 20 -12.55 -2.36 -0.15
N THR A 21 -11.74 -1.73 0.70
CA THR A 21 -12.23 -1.04 1.90
C THR A 21 -13.06 0.20 1.54
N SER A 22 -12.69 0.93 0.49
CA SER A 22 -13.50 2.03 -0.05
C SER A 22 -14.88 1.56 -0.48
N ASP A 23 -14.91 0.46 -1.24
CA ASP A 23 -16.14 -0.11 -1.76
C ASP A 23 -17.04 -0.55 -0.61
N ILE A 24 -16.50 -1.26 0.38
CA ILE A 24 -17.25 -1.68 1.57
C ILE A 24 -17.80 -0.47 2.35
N ALA A 25 -17.02 0.62 2.48
CA ALA A 25 -17.47 1.83 3.18
C ALA A 25 -18.74 2.44 2.57
N ALA A 26 -18.95 2.26 1.26
CA ALA A 26 -20.14 2.75 0.56
C ALA A 26 -21.42 1.97 0.93
N TYR A 27 -21.31 0.72 1.39
CA TYR A 27 -22.44 -0.16 1.69
C TYR A 27 -22.79 -0.27 3.18
N VAL A 28 -22.04 0.39 4.07
CA VAL A 28 -22.26 0.33 5.52
C VAL A 28 -22.79 1.64 6.11
N ASP A 29 -23.47 1.54 7.25
CA ASP A 29 -24.01 2.68 8.01
C ASP A 29 -22.93 3.45 8.78
N SER A 30 -23.31 4.65 9.27
CA SER A 30 -22.39 5.71 9.72
C SER A 30 -21.29 5.28 10.70
N PRO A 31 -21.54 4.53 11.80
CA PRO A 31 -20.48 4.16 12.74
C PRO A 31 -19.47 3.15 12.16
N GLN A 32 -19.94 2.15 11.41
CA GLN A 32 -19.05 1.20 10.74
C GLN A 32 -18.31 1.86 9.57
N ARG A 33 -18.95 2.79 8.85
CA ARG A 33 -18.33 3.54 7.76
C ARG A 33 -17.10 4.30 8.24
N GLN A 34 -17.19 5.03 9.35
CA GLN A 34 -16.06 5.76 9.91
C GLN A 34 -14.90 4.83 10.28
N THR A 35 -15.21 3.66 10.83
CA THR A 35 -14.21 2.64 11.17
C THR A 35 -13.51 2.11 9.91
N ILE A 36 -14.27 1.84 8.85
CA ILE A 36 -13.73 1.32 7.59
C ILE A 36 -12.87 2.37 6.88
N LEU A 37 -13.28 3.64 6.88
CA LEU A 37 -12.46 4.73 6.34
C LEU A 37 -11.15 4.91 7.13
N ALA A 38 -11.18 4.73 8.45
CA ALA A 38 -9.96 4.74 9.26
C ALA A 38 -9.02 3.57 8.90
N ILE A 39 -9.56 2.38 8.64
CA ILE A 39 -8.79 1.22 8.17
C ILE A 39 -8.18 1.51 6.79
N GLN A 40 -8.96 2.05 5.85
CA GLN A 40 -8.45 2.46 4.53
C GLN A 40 -7.29 3.45 4.67
N GLN A 41 -7.42 4.44 5.56
CA GLN A 41 -6.35 5.42 5.79
C GLN A 41 -5.05 4.76 6.26
N ILE A 42 -5.14 3.74 7.13
CA ILE A 42 -3.98 2.97 7.58
C ILE A 42 -3.37 2.16 6.42
N ILE A 43 -4.20 1.55 5.58
CA ILE A 43 -3.75 0.80 4.40
C ILE A 43 -2.96 1.72 3.46
N MET A 44 -3.47 2.91 3.15
CA MET A 44 -2.77 3.89 2.29
C MET A 44 -1.42 4.32 2.89
N LEU A 45 -1.33 4.46 4.22
CA LEU A 45 -0.07 4.78 4.89
C LEU A 45 0.93 3.62 4.82
N ALA A 46 0.45 2.39 4.96
CA ALA A 46 1.29 1.20 4.79
C ALA A 46 1.79 1.07 3.35
N GLU A 47 0.93 1.33 2.36
CA GLU A 47 1.29 1.34 0.93
C GLU A 47 2.38 2.37 0.65
N LEU A 48 2.23 3.60 1.16
CA LEU A 48 3.25 4.64 1.04
C LEU A 48 4.58 4.24 1.70
N ALA A 49 4.54 3.56 2.84
CA ALA A 49 5.75 3.07 3.50
C ALA A 49 6.45 1.98 2.67
N VAL A 50 5.68 1.06 2.08
CA VAL A 50 6.21 0.01 1.19
C VAL A 50 6.81 0.62 -0.07
N ASN A 51 6.12 1.55 -0.73
CA ASN A 51 6.63 2.27 -1.90
C ASN A 51 7.98 2.94 -1.60
N ARG A 52 8.11 3.63 -0.47
CA ARG A 52 9.39 4.26 -0.07
C ARG A 52 10.52 3.25 0.15
N VAL A 53 10.20 2.07 0.69
CA VAL A 53 11.21 1.02 0.87
C VAL A 53 11.61 0.44 -0.48
N LEU A 54 10.66 0.25 -1.40
CA LEU A 54 10.92 -0.20 -2.77
C LEU A 54 11.82 0.80 -3.51
N ASP A 55 11.49 2.10 -3.49
CA ASP A 55 12.30 3.17 -4.10
C ASP A 55 13.75 3.15 -3.59
N ASN A 56 13.94 2.92 -2.29
CA ASN A 56 15.28 2.83 -1.70
C ASN A 56 16.04 1.58 -2.18
N VAL A 57 15.35 0.45 -2.33
CA VAL A 57 15.95 -0.80 -2.84
C VAL A 57 16.35 -0.63 -4.31
N GLU A 58 15.47 -0.07 -5.14
CA GLU A 58 15.77 0.24 -6.55
C GLU A 58 16.93 1.25 -6.68
N GLY A 59 16.92 2.31 -5.86
CA GLY A 59 17.97 3.31 -5.82
C GLY A 59 19.34 2.72 -5.44
N THR A 60 19.38 1.75 -4.53
CA THR A 60 20.64 1.05 -4.17
C THR A 60 21.18 0.14 -5.29
N ARG A 61 20.33 -0.29 -6.23
CA ARG A 61 20.70 -1.16 -7.35
C ARG A 61 21.23 -0.40 -8.57
N THR A 62 21.25 0.93 -8.53
CA THR A 62 21.86 1.74 -9.59
C THR A 62 23.34 2.01 -9.24
N PRO A 63 24.32 1.21 -9.73
CA PRO A 63 25.72 1.59 -9.60
C PRO A 63 25.94 2.86 -10.42
N ALA A 64 26.65 3.82 -9.81
CA ALA A 64 27.21 4.96 -10.49
C ALA A 64 27.92 4.48 -11.77
N HIS A 65 27.35 4.79 -12.93
CA HIS A 65 28.06 4.66 -14.20
C HIS A 65 29.04 5.82 -14.29
N SER A 66 30.27 5.58 -13.84
CA SER A 66 31.47 6.33 -14.23
C SER A 66 31.98 5.83 -15.57
#